data_AF-A0A944MUZ9-F1
#
_entry.id   AF-A0A944MUZ9-F1
#
_cell.length_a   1.000
_cell.length_b   1.000
_cell.length_c   1.000
_cell.angle_alpha   90.00
_cell.angle_beta   90.00
_cell.angle_gamma   90.00
#
_symmetry.space_group_name_H-M   'P 1'
#
loop_
_entity.id
_entity.type
_entity.pdbx_description
1 polymer ?
#
loop_
_entity_poly.entity_id
_entity_poly.type
_entity_poly.pdbx_seq_one_letter_code
_entity_poly.pdbx_strand_id
1 'polypeptide(L)' 'SWCEIDIERCVGCEVCVHIPGKKTNPYDLKVCPWDAIEMVATEEVAVAVAEMGGPPEYVQENWDRLVDTAQHLAELKAAK' A
#
# COMPACT_ATOMS: atom_id res chain seq x y z
N SER A 1 17.40 -1.80 7.97
CA SER A 1 16.64 -2.73 7.11
C SER A 1 15.39 -2.00 6.69
N TRP A 2 15.13 -1.90 5.40
CA TRP A 2 13.90 -1.31 4.88
C TRP A 2 12.91 -2.44 4.56
N CYS A 3 11.62 -2.18 4.76
CA CYS A 3 10.54 -3.13 4.50
C CYS A 3 9.60 -2.51 3.46
N GLU A 4 9.49 -3.17 2.31
CA GLU A 4 8.58 -2.81 1.22
C GLU A 4 7.22 -3.50 1.38
N ILE A 5 6.17 -2.86 0.89
CA ILE A 5 4.92 -3.55 0.56
C ILE A 5 5.02 -4.10 -0.86
N ASP A 6 4.94 -5.42 -1.00
CA ASP A 6 4.91 -6.09 -2.30
C ASP A 6 3.62 -5.74 -3.07
N ILE A 7 3.72 -4.71 -3.91
CA ILE A 7 2.60 -4.16 -4.67
C ILE A 7 2.13 -5.09 -5.79
N GLU A 8 2.97 -5.99 -6.27
CA GLU A 8 2.60 -6.99 -7.29
C GLU A 8 1.63 -8.03 -6.72
N ARG A 9 1.65 -8.22 -5.40
CA ARG A 9 0.74 -9.12 -4.68
C ARG A 9 -0.38 -8.39 -3.94
N CYS A 10 -0.33 -7.07 -3.86
CA CYS A 10 -1.34 -6.27 -3.19
C CYS A 10 -2.66 -6.35 -3.97
N VAL A 11 -3.77 -6.64 -3.27
CA VAL A 11 -5.12 -6.72 -3.85
C VAL A 11 -6.03 -5.58 -3.38
N GLY A 12 -5.51 -4.60 -2.64
CA GLY A 12 -6.27 -3.45 -2.14
C GLY A 12 -7.42 -3.82 -1.18
N CYS A 13 -7.28 -4.91 -0.41
CA CYS A 13 -8.36 -5.44 0.42
C CYS A 13 -8.52 -4.77 1.79
N GLU A 14 -7.65 -3.83 2.17
CA GLU A 14 -7.65 -3.09 3.46
C GLU A 14 -7.47 -3.96 4.73
N VAL A 15 -7.35 -5.29 4.57
CA VAL A 15 -7.20 -6.26 5.67
C VAL A 15 -5.88 -6.06 6.44
N CYS A 16 -4.87 -5.46 5.80
CA CYS A 16 -3.59 -5.15 6.44
C CYS A 16 -3.72 -4.23 7.66
N VAL A 17 -4.82 -3.47 7.78
CA VAL A 17 -5.09 -2.58 8.93
C VAL A 17 -6.41 -2.88 9.63
N HIS A 18 -7.31 -3.61 8.97
CA HIS A 18 -8.62 -4.01 9.48
C HIS A 18 -8.60 -5.47 9.96
N ILE A 19 -7.80 -5.81 10.97
CA ILE A 19 -8.02 -7.09 11.65
C ILE A 19 -9.31 -6.97 12.47
N PRO A 20 -10.35 -7.77 12.21
CA PRO A 20 -11.61 -7.66 12.93
C PRO A 20 -11.40 -7.87 14.43
N GLY A 21 -11.52 -6.80 15.21
CA GLY A 21 -11.53 -6.82 16.67
C GLY A 21 -12.91 -7.21 17.22
N LYS A 22 -13.05 -7.21 18.55
CA LYS A 22 -14.37 -7.29 19.20
C LYS A 22 -15.15 -6.00 18.91
N LYS A 23 -16.49 -6.08 18.93
CA LYS A 23 -17.47 -5.00 18.58
C LYS A 23 -17.19 -3.59 19.14
N THR A 24 -16.33 -3.45 20.14
CA THR A 24 -16.02 -2.19 20.83
C THR A 24 -14.75 -1.49 20.33
N ASN A 25 -13.92 -2.14 19.50
CA ASN A 25 -12.74 -1.51 18.88
C ASN A 25 -12.60 -2.07 17.46
N PRO A 26 -13.07 -1.34 16.42
CA PRO A 26 -13.29 -1.93 15.11
C PRO A 26 -11.98 -2.29 14.39
N TYR A 27 -10.86 -1.61 14.69
CA TYR A 27 -9.59 -1.80 13.98
C TYR A 27 -8.40 -1.84 14.94
N ASP A 28 -7.49 -2.77 14.69
CA ASP A 28 -6.25 -2.96 15.43
C ASP A 28 -5.15 -3.13 14.37
N LEU A 29 -4.29 -2.12 14.19
CA LEU A 29 -3.28 -2.09 13.13
C LEU A 29 -2.12 -3.01 13.53
N LYS A 30 -2.30 -4.32 13.32
CA LYS A 30 -1.38 -5.37 13.81
C LYS A 30 -0.30 -5.77 12.82
N VAL A 31 -0.39 -5.40 11.53
CA VAL A 31 0.56 -5.89 10.52
C VAL A 31 1.92 -5.21 10.66
N CYS A 32 1.96 -3.90 10.91
CA CYS A 32 3.20 -3.22 11.23
C CYS A 32 3.23 -2.89 12.73
N PRO A 33 4.13 -3.51 13.53
CA PRO A 33 4.24 -3.22 14.95
C PRO A 33 4.73 -1.79 15.25
N TRP A 34 5.17 -1.07 14.22
CA TRP A 34 5.65 0.31 14.28
C TRP A 34 4.70 1.33 13.66
N ASP A 35 3.48 0.92 13.27
CA ASP A 35 2.51 1.80 12.60
C ASP A 35 3.09 2.49 11.34
N ALA A 36 3.99 1.79 10.65
CA ALA A 36 4.72 2.32 9.49
C ALA A 36 4.01 2.11 8.15
N ILE A 37 2.77 1.60 8.15
CA ILE A 37 1.97 1.43 6.93
C ILE A 37 0.96 2.57 6.88
N GLU A 38 1.16 3.47 5.93
CA GLU A 38 0.19 4.51 5.63
C GLU A 38 -0.84 4.00 4.62
N MET A 39 -2.12 4.15 4.94
CA MET A 39 -3.21 3.75 4.06
C MET A 39 -3.52 4.90 3.11
N VAL A 40 -3.47 4.59 1.82
CA VAL A 40 -3.84 5.50 0.74
C VAL A 40 -5.04 4.93 -0.01
N ALA A 41 -5.86 5.81 -0.58
CA ALA A 41 -6.93 5.37 -1.47
C ALA A 41 -6.33 4.58 -2.63
N THR A 42 -6.99 3.50 -3.08
CA THR A 42 -6.46 2.66 -4.16
C THR A 42 -6.31 3.48 -5.45
N GLU A 43 -7.17 4.47 -5.63
CA GLU A 43 -7.17 5.43 -6.73
C GLU A 43 -5.94 6.36 -6.72
N GLU A 44 -5.34 6.57 -5.56
CA GLU A 44 -4.19 7.47 -5.34
C GLU A 44 -2.87 6.71 -5.15
N VAL A 45 -2.91 5.36 -5.15
CA VAL A 45 -1.77 4.52 -4.79
C VAL A 45 -0.56 4.75 -5.71
N ALA A 46 -0.77 5.05 -6.99
CA ALA A 46 0.31 5.35 -7.94
C ALA A 46 1.09 6.62 -7.55
N VAL A 47 0.38 7.67 -7.15
CA VAL A 47 0.98 8.93 -6.70
C VAL A 47 1.72 8.71 -5.38
N ALA A 48 1.09 8.00 -4.44
CA ALA A 48 1.70 7.71 -3.15
C ALA A 48 2.96 6.84 -3.27
N VAL A 49 2.98 5.86 -4.17
CA VAL A 49 4.17 5.01 -4.42
C VAL A 49 5.29 5.81 -5.09
N ALA A 50 4.95 6.72 -6.00
CA ALA A 50 5.90 7.64 -6.62
C ALA A 50 6.56 8.58 -5.60
N GLU A 51 5.82 9.03 -4.59
CA GLU A 51 6.33 9.99 -3.59
C GLU A 51 6.97 9.31 -2.35
N MET A 52 6.42 8.17 -1.91
CA MET A 52 6.71 7.55 -0.61
C MET A 52 7.00 6.04 -0.70
N GLY A 53 7.16 5.47 -1.90
CA GLY A 53 7.32 4.03 -2.11
C GLY A 53 8.58 3.39 -1.51
N GLY A 54 9.55 4.18 -1.05
CA GLY A 54 10.79 3.69 -0.43
C GLY A 54 11.89 4.75 -0.39
N PRO A 55 13.14 4.35 -0.08
CA PRO A 55 14.30 5.23 -0.18
C PRO A 55 14.42 5.83 -1.60
N PRO A 56 14.84 7.10 -1.75
CA PRO A 56 14.84 7.78 -3.05
C PRO A 56 15.61 7.03 -4.15
N GLU A 57 16.76 6.46 -3.83
CA GLU A 57 17.56 5.69 -4.80
C GLU A 57 16.85 4.40 -5.23
N TYR A 58 16.21 3.70 -4.29
CA TYR A 58 15.43 2.50 -4.58
C TYR A 58 14.25 2.79 -5.50
N VAL A 59 13.50 3.87 -5.21
CA VAL A 59 12.34 4.28 -5.99
C VAL A 59 12.76 4.70 -7.40
N GLN A 60 13.90 5.38 -7.56
CA GLN A 60 14.42 5.72 -8.89
C GLN A 60 14.82 4.48 -9.70
N GLU A 61 15.48 3.51 -9.08
CA GLU A 61 15.91 2.28 -9.74
C GLU A 61 14.75 1.34 -10.13
N ASN A 62 13.63 1.41 -9.40
CA ASN A 62 12.50 0.50 -9.56
C ASN A 62 11.21 1.22 -10.00
N TRP A 63 11.33 2.46 -10.47
CA TRP A 63 10.20 3.36 -10.71
C TRP A 63 9.09 2.70 -11.54
N ASP A 64 9.43 2.22 -12.73
CA ASP A 64 8.45 1.61 -13.65
C ASP A 64 7.75 0.42 -13.00
N ARG A 65 8.51 -0.48 -12.35
CA ARG A 65 7.95 -1.65 -11.66
C ARG A 65 6.96 -1.24 -10.57
N LEU A 66 7.30 -0.23 -9.78
CA LEU A 66 6.51 0.22 -8.64
C LEU A 66 5.27 1.01 -9.09
N VAL A 67 5.49 2.05 -9.89
CA VAL A 67 4.45 3.03 -10.26
C VAL A 67 3.51 2.46 -11.31
N ASP A 68 4.00 1.68 -12.29
CA ASP A 68 3.11 1.07 -13.29
C ASP A 68 2.21 -0.01 -12.67
N THR A 69 2.75 -0.80 -11.74
CA THR A 69 1.95 -1.79 -11.00
C THR A 69 0.92 -1.10 -10.11
N ALA A 70 1.30 -0.01 -9.44
CA ALA A 70 0.39 0.81 -8.65
C ALA A 70 -0.73 1.42 -9.51
N GLN A 71 -0.37 1.92 -10.69
CA GLN A 71 -1.31 2.49 -11.65
C GLN A 71 -2.29 1.42 -12.15
N HIS A 72 -1.80 0.22 -12.45
CA HIS A 72 -2.66 -0.89 -12.85
C HIS A 72 -3.69 -1.25 -11.77
N LEU A 73 -3.29 -1.23 -10.49
CA LEU A 73 -4.21 -1.47 -9.37
C LEU A 73 -5.27 -0.36 -9.26
N ALA A 74 -4.88 0.90 -9.42
CA ALA A 74 -5.80 2.04 -9.42
C ALA A 74 -6.85 1.91 -10.54
N GLU A 75 -6.42 1.52 -11.74
CA GLU A 75 -7.29 1.29 -12.89
C GLU A 75 -8.25 0.12 -12.68
N LEU A 76 -7.78 -0.99 -12.12
CA LEU A 76 -8.64 -2.14 -11.79
C LEU A 76 -9.73 -1.78 -10.77
N LYS A 77 -9.43 -0.90 -9.82
CA LYS A 77 -10.41 -0.37 -8.87
C LYS A 77 -11.42 0.54 -9.57
N ALA A 78 -10.96 1.45 -10.42
CA ALA A 78 -11.82 2.39 -11.15
C ALA A 78 -12.74 1.70 -12.17
N ALA A 79 -12.35 0.54 -12.68
CA ALA A 79 -13.14 -0.26 -13.62
C ALA A 79 -14.27 -1.08 -12.97
N LYS A 80 -14.35 -1.13 -11.64
CA LYS A 80 -15.39 -1.82 -10.85
C LYS A 80 -16.48 -0.89 -10.37
#